data_AF-A0A5J4QGA8-F1
#
_entry.id   AF-A0A5J4QGA8-F1
#
_cell.length_a   1.000
_cell.length_b   1.000
_cell.length_c   1.000
_cell.angle_alpha   90.00
_cell.angle_beta   90.00
_cell.angle_gamma   90.00
#
_symmetry.space_group_name_H-M   'P 1'
#
loop_
_entity.id
_entity.type
_entity.pdbx_description
1 polymer ?
#
loop_
_entity_poly.entity_id
_entity_poly.type
_entity_poly.pdbx_seq_one_letter_code
_entity_poly.pdbx_strand_id
1 'polypeptide(L)'
;MKSFKFLPVISAMLFAFSMQSCLGDLDDDNTVICPPDTSLAIATVKVIDNDDYYFGLDDGNTMYPADKSHVPNYTAKDGQRALVYFNLTDKTAEDYDYNIRVLNIEDVLTKNIIPLTEETTDSIGDDKINVLSIRLTKEYLTIQFQFLGSNNPKKLHMLNLVQNLTTNEHEEGEYLNLEFRHNAYDDAPMRLGENYISFKLGDTLLAEKKGVKVRIHTIYNGVIYKYVNFYQEE
;
A
#
# COMPACT_ATOMS: atom_id res chain seq x y z
N MET A 1 9.32 -33.11 -50.86
CA MET A 1 8.14 -32.86 -50.02
C MET A 1 8.54 -31.93 -48.88
N LYS A 2 7.84 -30.77 -48.83
CA LYS A 2 7.60 -29.82 -47.73
C LYS A 2 8.79 -29.26 -46.93
N SER A 3 9.03 -27.97 -47.15
CA SER A 3 9.58 -27.02 -46.19
C SER A 3 8.65 -26.85 -44.98
N PHE A 4 9.23 -26.67 -43.80
CA PHE A 4 8.52 -26.14 -42.63
C PHE A 4 9.36 -25.02 -42.00
N LYS A 5 8.77 -23.82 -42.00
CA LYS A 5 9.25 -22.63 -41.30
C LYS A 5 8.82 -22.74 -39.83
N PHE A 6 9.73 -22.51 -38.89
CA PHE A 6 9.39 -22.23 -37.50
C PHE A 6 9.49 -20.73 -37.26
N LEU A 7 8.36 -20.10 -36.94
CA LEU A 7 8.31 -18.81 -36.25
C LEU A 7 8.56 -19.06 -34.75
N PRO A 8 9.34 -18.23 -34.06
CA PRO A 8 9.23 -18.14 -32.62
C PRO A 8 8.05 -17.22 -32.26
N VAL A 9 6.99 -17.81 -31.74
CA VAL A 9 6.02 -17.11 -30.89
C VAL A 9 6.63 -17.13 -29.49
N ILE A 10 7.10 -15.99 -28.99
CA ILE A 10 7.38 -15.82 -27.56
C ILE A 10 6.40 -14.78 -27.04
N SER A 11 5.26 -15.32 -26.60
CA SER A 11 4.44 -14.90 -25.48
C SER A 11 4.87 -13.59 -24.77
N ALA A 12 4.33 -12.47 -25.23
CA ALA A 12 4.15 -11.29 -24.40
C ALA A 12 2.86 -11.47 -23.59
N MET A 13 2.93 -12.30 -22.56
CA MET A 13 1.90 -12.39 -21.52
C MET A 13 2.49 -11.80 -20.23
N LEU A 14 2.73 -10.49 -20.27
CA LEU A 14 2.82 -9.70 -19.05
C LEU A 14 1.39 -9.62 -18.50
N PHE A 15 1.12 -10.53 -17.58
CA PHE A 15 -0.08 -10.57 -16.79
C PHE A 15 -0.19 -9.24 -16.03
N ALA A 16 -0.98 -8.32 -16.58
CA ALA A 16 -1.47 -7.18 -15.84
C ALA A 16 -2.39 -7.71 -14.74
N PHE A 17 -1.83 -8.04 -13.58
CA PHE A 17 -2.58 -7.94 -12.34
C PHE A 17 -2.79 -6.46 -12.06
N SER A 18 -3.76 -5.86 -12.77
CA SER A 18 -4.41 -4.65 -12.31
C SER A 18 -5.19 -5.00 -11.06
N MET A 19 -4.52 -4.94 -9.90
CA MET A 19 -5.23 -4.83 -8.63
C MET A 19 -5.97 -3.49 -8.69
N GLN A 20 -7.26 -3.58 -9.00
CA GLN A 20 -8.18 -2.46 -9.06
C GLN A 20 -8.28 -1.89 -7.64
N SER A 21 -7.75 -0.68 -7.44
CA SER A 21 -8.16 0.16 -6.31
C SER A 21 -9.41 0.90 -6.75
N CYS A 22 -10.57 0.28 -6.53
CA CYS A 22 -11.83 1.00 -6.55
C CYS A 22 -12.11 1.45 -5.11
N LEU A 23 -11.43 2.50 -4.64
CA LEU A 23 -12.06 3.33 -3.62
C LEU A 23 -13.10 4.15 -4.38
N GLY A 24 -14.32 3.60 -4.40
CA GLY A 24 -15.46 4.15 -5.09
C GLY A 24 -15.77 5.56 -4.60
N ASP A 25 -16.26 6.34 -5.54
CA ASP A 25 -16.86 7.66 -5.37
C ASP A 25 -17.50 7.87 -3.99
N LEU A 26 -16.92 8.77 -3.19
CA LEU A 26 -17.64 9.45 -2.09
C LEU A 26 -18.43 10.65 -2.64
N ASP A 27 -19.09 10.45 -3.78
CA ASP A 27 -20.07 11.37 -4.37
C ASP A 27 -21.40 10.60 -4.52
N ASP A 28 -21.96 10.11 -3.40
CA ASP A 28 -23.39 9.86 -3.30
C ASP A 28 -23.85 10.05 -1.84
N ASP A 29 -25.07 10.53 -1.66
CA ASP A 29 -25.74 11.00 -0.42
C ASP A 29 -25.97 9.87 0.63
N ASN A 30 -25.18 8.80 0.57
CA ASN A 30 -25.20 7.72 1.54
C ASN A 30 -24.10 7.97 2.57
N THR A 31 -24.42 8.81 3.56
CA THR A 31 -23.59 8.95 4.76
C THR A 31 -23.26 7.54 5.24
N VAL A 32 -21.99 7.11 5.17
CA VAL A 32 -21.55 5.88 5.83
C VAL A 32 -21.70 6.15 7.32
N ILE A 33 -22.87 5.85 7.86
CA ILE A 33 -23.11 5.89 9.29
C ILE A 33 -22.29 4.76 9.86
N CYS A 34 -21.07 5.05 10.32
CA CYS A 34 -20.33 4.14 11.17
C CYS A 34 -21.25 3.79 12.34
N PRO A 35 -21.65 2.52 12.50
CA PRO A 35 -22.45 2.14 13.65
C PRO A 35 -21.74 2.59 14.94
N PRO A 36 -22.49 2.98 15.99
CA PRO A 36 -21.88 3.23 17.29
C PRO A 36 -21.00 2.03 17.69
N ASP A 37 -19.84 2.33 18.29
CA ASP A 37 -18.80 1.38 18.72
C ASP A 37 -17.89 0.77 17.62
N THR A 38 -17.96 1.28 16.38
CA THR A 38 -17.07 0.84 15.30
C THR A 38 -15.64 1.35 15.47
N SER A 39 -14.69 0.43 15.49
CA SER A 39 -13.24 0.70 15.48
C SER A 39 -12.65 0.52 14.09
N LEU A 40 -11.54 1.22 13.81
CA LEU A 40 -10.78 1.13 12.57
C LEU A 40 -9.32 0.82 12.87
N ALA A 41 -8.77 -0.18 12.20
CA ALA A 41 -7.34 -0.49 12.23
C ALA A 41 -6.80 -0.64 10.82
N ILE A 42 -5.53 -0.28 10.62
CA ILE A 42 -4.77 -0.77 9.47
C ILE A 42 -4.01 -2.02 9.91
N ALA A 43 -4.10 -3.08 9.12
CA ALA A 43 -3.54 -4.37 9.47
C ALA A 43 -2.98 -5.09 8.24
N THR A 44 -2.19 -6.12 8.52
CA THR A 44 -1.70 -7.07 7.52
C THR A 44 -2.56 -8.33 7.59
N VAL A 45 -3.15 -8.72 6.47
CA VAL A 45 -3.86 -9.99 6.33
C VAL A 45 -2.85 -11.13 6.37
N LYS A 46 -3.05 -12.08 7.29
CA LYS A 46 -2.22 -13.27 7.44
C LYS A 46 -3.10 -14.49 7.17
N VAL A 47 -2.81 -15.21 6.08
CA VAL A 47 -3.59 -16.39 5.67
C VAL A 47 -3.13 -17.61 6.46
N ILE A 48 -4.07 -18.41 6.93
CA ILE A 48 -3.85 -19.67 7.64
C ILE A 48 -4.56 -20.82 6.91
N ASP A 49 -4.50 -22.03 7.45
CA ASP A 49 -5.06 -23.22 6.81
C ASP A 49 -6.56 -23.07 6.47
N ASN A 50 -6.99 -23.78 5.42
CA ASN A 50 -8.38 -23.82 4.94
C ASN A 50 -8.95 -22.46 4.49
N ASP A 51 -8.11 -21.62 3.88
CA ASP A 51 -8.47 -20.27 3.41
C ASP A 51 -9.01 -19.33 4.52
N ASP A 52 -8.74 -19.67 5.79
CA ASP A 52 -9.00 -18.80 6.93
C ASP A 52 -7.88 -17.74 7.07
N TYR A 53 -8.10 -16.71 7.87
CA TYR A 53 -7.17 -15.59 8.02
C TYR A 53 -7.37 -14.86 9.34
N TYR A 54 -6.31 -14.20 9.79
CA TYR A 54 -6.33 -13.21 10.86
C TYR A 54 -5.63 -11.92 10.41
N PHE A 55 -5.65 -10.90 11.27
CA PHE A 55 -5.02 -9.62 11.02
C PHE A 55 -3.86 -9.37 12.00
N GLY A 56 -2.66 -9.12 11.47
CA GLY A 56 -1.53 -8.63 12.26
C GLY A 56 -1.50 -7.10 12.28
N LEU A 57 -1.48 -6.51 13.47
CA LEU A 57 -1.42 -5.07 13.69
C LEU A 57 0.03 -4.56 13.66
N ASP A 58 0.17 -3.25 13.45
CA ASP A 58 1.48 -2.60 13.34
C ASP A 58 2.28 -2.58 14.66
N ASP A 59 1.60 -2.77 15.79
CA ASP A 59 2.18 -2.85 17.14
C ASP A 59 2.57 -4.29 17.53
N GLY A 60 2.38 -5.26 16.64
CA GLY A 60 2.67 -6.67 16.87
C GLY A 60 1.49 -7.48 17.44
N ASN A 61 0.40 -6.82 17.86
CA ASN A 61 -0.81 -7.52 18.29
C ASN A 61 -1.56 -8.15 17.10
N THR A 62 -2.52 -9.02 17.42
CA THR A 62 -3.27 -9.80 16.45
C THR A 62 -4.78 -9.69 16.68
N MET A 63 -5.56 -9.70 15.60
CA MET A 63 -7.01 -9.73 15.65
C MET A 63 -7.55 -10.93 14.87
N TYR A 64 -8.30 -11.81 15.53
CA TYR A 64 -8.98 -12.92 14.89
C TYR A 64 -10.44 -12.56 14.54
N PRO A 65 -10.84 -12.72 13.27
CA PRO A 65 -12.20 -12.45 12.82
C PRO A 65 -13.19 -13.56 13.19
N ALA A 66 -13.63 -13.59 14.45
CA ALA A 66 -14.60 -14.55 14.99
C ALA A 66 -16.03 -14.42 14.41
N ASP A 67 -16.35 -13.29 13.76
CA ASP A 67 -17.56 -13.13 12.95
C ASP A 67 -17.24 -12.39 11.64
N LYS A 68 -17.38 -13.10 10.52
CA LYS A 68 -17.15 -12.62 9.14
C LYS A 68 -18.44 -12.41 8.35
N SER A 69 -19.61 -12.47 9.00
CA SER A 69 -20.92 -12.47 8.33
C SER A 69 -21.17 -11.25 7.42
N HIS A 70 -20.47 -10.13 7.66
CA HIS A 70 -20.59 -8.90 6.85
C HIS A 70 -19.66 -8.87 5.64
N VAL A 71 -18.65 -9.74 5.62
CA VAL A 71 -17.66 -9.85 4.54
C VAL A 71 -17.57 -11.29 4.01
N PRO A 72 -18.71 -11.94 3.66
CA PRO A 72 -18.75 -13.38 3.38
C PRO A 72 -17.95 -13.79 2.12
N ASN A 73 -17.66 -12.84 1.24
CA ASN A 73 -16.97 -13.07 -0.03
C ASN A 73 -15.55 -12.49 -0.06
N TYR A 74 -15.00 -12.06 1.08
CA TYR A 74 -13.63 -11.55 1.11
C TYR A 74 -12.62 -12.66 0.84
N THR A 75 -11.82 -12.50 -0.21
CA THR A 75 -10.71 -13.41 -0.54
C THR A 75 -9.41 -12.89 0.06
N ALA A 76 -8.99 -13.49 1.16
CA ALA A 76 -7.75 -13.12 1.84
C ALA A 76 -6.51 -13.41 0.98
N LYS A 77 -5.55 -12.49 1.02
CA LYS A 77 -4.24 -12.64 0.36
C LYS A 77 -3.16 -12.37 1.39
N ASP A 78 -2.23 -13.29 1.54
CA ASP A 78 -1.20 -13.17 2.56
C ASP A 78 -0.31 -11.94 2.33
N GLY A 79 -0.10 -11.17 3.39
CA GLY A 79 0.65 -9.91 3.35
C GLY A 79 -0.05 -8.76 2.63
N GLN A 80 -1.35 -8.86 2.34
CA GLN A 80 -2.16 -7.73 1.87
C GLN A 80 -2.40 -6.76 3.03
N ARG A 81 -2.20 -5.47 2.82
CA ARG A 81 -2.56 -4.44 3.82
C ARG A 81 -4.02 -4.08 3.65
N ALA A 82 -4.73 -3.87 4.75
CA ALA A 82 -6.13 -3.52 4.71
C ALA A 82 -6.52 -2.58 5.85
N LEU A 83 -7.48 -1.71 5.56
CA LEU A 83 -8.27 -1.00 6.57
C LEU A 83 -9.41 -1.92 6.99
N VAL A 84 -9.47 -2.23 8.29
CA VAL A 84 -10.44 -3.14 8.88
C VAL A 84 -11.35 -2.35 9.79
N TYR A 85 -12.65 -2.36 9.47
CA TYR A 85 -13.70 -1.80 10.31
C TYR A 85 -14.32 -2.93 11.14
N PHE A 86 -14.35 -2.79 12.46
CA PHE A 86 -14.71 -3.89 13.33
C PHE A 86 -15.31 -3.45 14.67
N ASN A 87 -15.96 -4.39 15.34
CA ASN A 87 -16.28 -4.32 16.77
C ASN A 87 -15.53 -5.43 17.52
N LEU A 88 -15.14 -5.19 18.77
CA LEU A 88 -14.68 -6.27 19.64
C LEU A 88 -15.83 -7.24 19.92
N THR A 89 -15.51 -8.52 20.13
CA THR A 89 -16.51 -9.54 20.47
C THR A 89 -16.02 -10.45 21.59
N ASP A 90 -16.97 -10.92 22.41
CA ASP A 90 -16.72 -11.90 23.47
C ASP A 90 -16.55 -13.33 22.95
N LYS A 91 -16.73 -13.57 21.64
CA LYS A 91 -16.42 -14.87 21.04
C LYS A 91 -14.92 -15.07 21.02
N THR A 92 -14.42 -16.05 21.75
CA THR A 92 -12.98 -16.29 21.89
C THR A 92 -12.47 -17.33 20.90
N ALA A 93 -11.53 -16.95 20.04
CA ALA A 93 -10.50 -17.85 19.56
C ALA A 93 -9.28 -17.74 20.50
N GLU A 94 -8.64 -18.88 20.77
CA GLU A 94 -7.38 -18.94 21.52
C GLU A 94 -6.23 -18.43 20.63
N ASP A 95 -5.11 -18.03 21.25
CA ASP A 95 -3.87 -17.59 20.58
C ASP A 95 -3.88 -16.23 19.86
N TYR A 96 -4.92 -15.40 20.05
CA TYR A 96 -5.00 -14.04 19.49
C TYR A 96 -5.28 -12.98 20.56
N ASP A 97 -4.73 -11.78 20.38
CA ASP A 97 -4.86 -10.67 21.35
C ASP A 97 -6.29 -10.12 21.38
N TYR A 98 -6.94 -10.06 20.21
CA TYR A 98 -8.32 -9.59 20.08
C TYR A 98 -9.15 -10.54 19.23
N ASN A 99 -10.41 -10.68 19.60
CA ASN A 99 -11.42 -11.30 18.76
C ASN A 99 -12.39 -10.23 18.28
N ILE A 100 -12.69 -10.26 16.97
CA ILE A 100 -13.44 -9.19 16.32
C ILE A 100 -14.61 -9.72 15.50
N ARG A 101 -15.65 -8.90 15.43
CA ARG A 101 -16.65 -8.95 14.37
C ARG A 101 -16.22 -7.97 13.28
N VAL A 102 -15.93 -8.50 12.09
CA VAL A 102 -15.55 -7.69 10.93
C VAL A 102 -16.80 -7.09 10.32
N LEU A 103 -16.80 -5.78 10.11
CA LEU A 103 -17.90 -5.02 9.48
C LEU A 103 -17.58 -4.71 8.02
N ASN A 104 -16.34 -4.31 7.73
CA ASN A 104 -15.86 -4.06 6.38
C ASN A 104 -14.33 -4.25 6.30
N ILE A 105 -13.83 -4.60 5.12
CA ILE A 105 -12.41 -4.68 4.81
C ILE A 105 -12.16 -3.92 3.51
N GLU A 106 -11.26 -2.94 3.56
CA GLU A 106 -10.81 -2.21 2.39
C GLU A 106 -9.33 -2.49 2.15
N ASP A 107 -9.02 -3.19 1.05
CA ASP A 107 -7.63 -3.46 0.68
C ASP A 107 -6.89 -2.14 0.39
N VAL A 108 -5.78 -1.93 1.08
CA VAL A 108 -4.84 -0.84 0.83
C VAL A 108 -3.88 -1.29 -0.27
N LEU A 109 -3.69 -0.47 -1.31
CA LEU A 109 -2.74 -0.79 -2.39
C LEU A 109 -1.38 -1.16 -1.78
N THR A 110 -0.96 -2.41 -2.00
CA THR A 110 0.24 -2.97 -1.40
C THR A 110 1.24 -3.33 -2.49
N LYS A 111 2.43 -2.74 -2.45
CA LYS A 111 3.46 -2.89 -3.49
C LYS A 111 4.83 -3.19 -2.88
N ASN A 112 5.77 -3.63 -3.70
CA ASN A 112 7.18 -3.70 -3.30
C ASN A 112 7.89 -2.38 -3.63
N ILE A 113 9.04 -2.15 -2.98
CA ILE A 113 10.01 -1.15 -3.44
C ILE A 113 10.59 -1.60 -4.78
N ILE A 114 10.75 -0.67 -5.71
CA ILE A 114 11.36 -0.93 -7.03
C ILE A 114 12.61 -0.07 -7.24
N PRO A 115 13.59 -0.53 -8.04
CA PRO A 115 14.70 0.33 -8.42
C PRO A 115 14.22 1.43 -9.38
N LEU A 116 14.76 2.64 -9.20
CA LEU A 116 14.70 3.71 -10.20
C LEU A 116 16.02 3.74 -10.95
N THR A 117 15.94 3.57 -12.26
CA THR A 117 17.05 3.56 -13.22
C THR A 117 16.85 4.65 -14.27
N GLU A 118 17.88 4.96 -15.04
CA GLU A 118 17.76 5.92 -16.15
C GLU A 118 16.64 5.52 -17.14
N GLU A 119 16.53 4.23 -17.46
CA GLU A 119 15.51 3.71 -18.39
C GLU A 119 14.07 3.82 -17.85
N THR A 120 13.89 3.80 -16.52
CA THR A 120 12.56 3.76 -15.90
C THR A 120 12.08 5.13 -15.41
N THR A 121 12.96 6.13 -15.38
CA THR A 121 12.71 7.45 -14.78
C THR A 121 11.48 8.14 -15.35
N ASP A 122 11.36 8.20 -16.68
CA ASP A 122 10.23 8.87 -17.34
C ASP A 122 8.90 8.15 -17.06
N SER A 123 8.92 6.81 -17.06
CA SER A 123 7.70 6.03 -16.81
C SER A 123 7.23 6.15 -15.37
N ILE A 124 8.14 6.16 -14.39
CA ILE A 124 7.83 6.26 -12.95
C ILE A 124 7.27 7.64 -12.58
N GLY A 125 7.69 8.71 -13.27
CA GLY A 125 7.22 10.07 -13.07
C GLY A 125 7.77 10.76 -11.81
N ASP A 126 7.49 12.05 -11.66
CA ASP A 126 7.77 12.88 -10.47
C ASP A 126 6.65 13.91 -10.23
N ASP A 127 5.40 13.57 -10.57
CA ASP A 127 4.27 14.47 -10.40
C ASP A 127 4.02 14.77 -8.93
N LYS A 128 3.41 15.93 -8.68
CA LYS A 128 3.25 16.43 -7.32
C LYS A 128 2.28 15.58 -6.50
N ILE A 129 2.67 15.29 -5.26
CA ILE A 129 1.89 14.52 -4.29
C ILE A 129 2.25 14.95 -2.86
N ASN A 130 1.26 15.07 -1.99
CA ASN A 130 1.48 15.39 -0.58
C ASN A 130 1.48 14.11 0.25
N VAL A 131 2.28 14.10 1.31
CA VAL A 131 2.27 13.04 2.32
C VAL A 131 1.77 13.62 3.63
N LEU A 132 0.63 13.13 4.11
CA LEU A 132 0.04 13.53 5.38
C LEU A 132 0.74 12.84 6.53
N SER A 133 0.83 11.51 6.47
CA SER A 133 1.48 10.69 7.49
C SER A 133 2.27 9.55 6.85
N ILE A 134 3.32 9.12 7.56
CA ILE A 134 4.09 7.92 7.23
C ILE A 134 4.11 7.08 8.50
N ARG A 135 3.75 5.80 8.36
CA ARG A 135 3.90 4.82 9.41
C ARG A 135 4.89 3.75 8.97
N LEU A 136 5.89 3.52 9.79
CA LEU A 136 6.96 2.57 9.53
C LEU A 136 6.89 1.43 10.55
N THR A 137 6.83 0.21 10.04
CA THR A 137 7.02 -1.03 10.80
C THR A 137 8.25 -1.77 10.27
N LYS A 138 8.61 -2.92 10.85
CA LYS A 138 9.68 -3.77 10.33
C LYS A 138 9.34 -4.32 8.93
N GLU A 139 8.06 -4.56 8.64
CA GLU A 139 7.60 -5.19 7.38
C GLU A 139 7.08 -4.18 6.34
N TYR A 140 6.54 -3.03 6.75
CA TYR A 140 5.84 -2.12 5.85
C TYR A 140 6.15 -0.64 6.11
N LEU A 141 6.16 0.12 5.03
CA LEU A 141 6.00 1.58 5.05
C LEU A 141 4.64 1.94 4.48
N THR A 142 3.73 2.43 5.32
CA THR A 142 2.42 2.93 4.92
C THR A 142 2.46 4.45 4.80
N ILE A 143 1.96 4.99 3.69
CA ILE A 143 1.85 6.41 3.43
C ILE A 143 0.37 6.76 3.28
N GLN A 144 -0.09 7.74 4.07
CA GLN A 144 -1.32 8.47 3.79
C GLN A 144 -0.96 9.69 2.95
N PHE A 145 -1.56 9.82 1.78
CA PHE A 145 -1.18 10.84 0.80
C PHE A 145 -2.39 11.57 0.25
N GLN A 146 -2.11 12.76 -0.31
CA GLN A 146 -3.07 13.54 -1.07
C GLN A 146 -2.53 13.86 -2.45
N PHE A 147 -3.38 13.79 -3.46
CA PHE A 147 -3.04 14.07 -4.85
C PHE A 147 -4.15 14.89 -5.51
N LEU A 148 -3.81 15.59 -6.59
CA LEU A 148 -4.80 16.27 -7.42
C LEU A 148 -5.12 15.41 -8.64
N GLY A 149 -6.40 15.24 -8.93
CA GLY A 149 -6.88 14.52 -10.11
C GLY A 149 -8.24 15.03 -10.57
N SER A 150 -8.71 14.51 -11.70
CA SER A 150 -10.02 14.87 -12.28
C SER A 150 -11.19 14.12 -11.63
N ASN A 151 -10.89 13.18 -10.72
CA ASN A 151 -11.83 12.19 -10.20
C ASN A 151 -12.46 11.31 -11.30
N ASN A 152 -11.77 11.13 -12.42
CA ASN A 152 -12.22 10.23 -13.48
C ASN A 152 -11.68 8.81 -13.21
N PRO A 153 -12.53 7.81 -12.95
CA PRO A 153 -12.10 6.46 -12.61
C PRO A 153 -11.32 5.75 -13.75
N LYS A 154 -11.36 6.28 -14.97
CA LYS A 154 -10.58 5.77 -16.11
C LYS A 154 -9.17 6.34 -16.20
N LYS A 155 -8.84 7.36 -15.41
CA LYS A 155 -7.52 7.98 -15.36
C LYS A 155 -6.83 7.56 -14.08
N LEU A 156 -6.17 6.41 -14.16
CA LEU A 156 -5.47 5.83 -13.03
C LEU A 156 -4.11 6.49 -12.87
N HIS A 157 -3.79 6.91 -11.66
CA HIS A 157 -2.47 7.42 -11.29
C HIS A 157 -1.57 6.24 -10.91
N MET A 158 -0.27 6.35 -11.17
CA MET A 158 0.72 5.38 -10.72
C MET A 158 1.51 5.92 -9.53
N LEU A 159 1.66 5.09 -8.51
CA LEU A 159 2.41 5.39 -7.29
C LEU A 159 3.49 4.34 -7.08
N ASN A 160 4.71 4.77 -6.80
CA ASN A 160 5.84 3.90 -6.51
C ASN A 160 6.66 4.44 -5.35
N LEU A 161 7.23 3.53 -4.56
CA LEU A 161 8.32 3.85 -3.65
C LEU A 161 9.57 3.25 -4.26
N VAL A 162 10.58 4.08 -4.48
CA VAL A 162 11.73 3.68 -5.28
C VAL A 162 13.04 3.87 -4.54
N GLN A 163 14.00 3.00 -4.83
CA GLN A 163 15.40 3.21 -4.48
C GLN A 163 16.13 3.78 -5.71
N ASN A 164 16.68 4.98 -5.58
CA ASN A 164 17.28 5.67 -6.72
C ASN A 164 18.71 5.22 -6.99
N LEU A 165 18.88 4.34 -7.98
CA LEU A 165 20.16 3.79 -8.40
C LEU A 165 20.92 4.70 -9.39
N THR A 166 20.31 5.79 -9.85
CA THR A 166 20.97 6.78 -10.72
C THR A 166 21.90 7.72 -9.93
N THR A 167 21.85 7.65 -8.60
CA THR A 167 22.69 8.41 -7.68
C THR A 167 23.33 7.46 -6.67
N ASN A 168 24.47 7.83 -6.08
CA ASN A 168 25.07 7.04 -5.01
C ASN A 168 24.42 7.28 -3.64
N GLU A 169 23.46 8.20 -3.53
CA GLU A 169 22.81 8.52 -2.25
C GLU A 169 22.10 7.30 -1.65
N HIS A 170 21.62 6.35 -2.45
CA HIS A 170 20.88 5.20 -1.96
C HIS A 170 21.68 4.28 -1.01
N GLU A 171 23.01 4.29 -1.06
CA GLU A 171 23.88 3.46 -0.22
C GLU A 171 24.37 4.20 1.03
N GLU A 172 24.34 5.53 1.02
CA GLU A 172 24.99 6.37 2.03
C GLU A 172 24.08 6.70 3.22
N GLY A 173 24.68 6.75 4.41
CA GLY A 173 24.07 7.28 5.62
C GLY A 173 23.29 6.26 6.47
N GLU A 174 22.76 6.75 7.58
CA GLU A 174 22.09 5.95 8.62
C GLU A 174 20.63 5.60 8.28
N TYR A 175 20.10 6.14 7.19
CA TYR A 175 18.72 5.95 6.73
C TYR A 175 18.70 5.24 5.37
N LEU A 176 17.66 4.44 5.12
CA LEU A 176 17.38 3.95 3.77
C LEU A 176 16.76 5.09 2.95
N ASN A 177 17.44 5.52 1.90
CA ASN A 177 16.99 6.62 1.05
C ASN A 177 16.03 6.11 -0.02
N LEU A 178 14.79 6.59 0.04
CA LEU A 178 13.70 6.22 -0.85
C LEU A 178 13.04 7.47 -1.43
N GLU A 179 12.40 7.32 -2.58
CA GLU A 179 11.58 8.38 -3.17
C GLU A 179 10.15 7.90 -3.37
N PHE A 180 9.18 8.67 -2.89
CA PHE A 180 7.77 8.43 -3.19
C PHE A 180 7.41 9.17 -4.47
N ARG A 181 7.22 8.40 -5.54
CA ARG A 181 7.05 8.87 -6.91
C ARG A 181 5.62 8.68 -7.36
N HIS A 182 5.15 9.65 -8.13
CA HIS A 182 3.79 9.72 -8.62
C HIS A 182 3.83 10.05 -10.11
N ASN A 183 2.98 9.39 -10.89
CA ASN A 183 2.72 9.70 -12.29
C ASN A 183 1.21 9.84 -12.48
N ALA A 184 0.75 11.04 -12.80
CA ALA A 184 -0.65 11.36 -13.02
C ALA A 184 -1.12 11.07 -14.45
N TYR A 185 -0.20 10.70 -15.36
CA TYR A 185 -0.47 10.48 -16.79
C TYR A 185 -1.25 11.63 -17.43
N ASP A 186 -0.80 12.86 -17.18
CA ASP A 186 -1.42 14.10 -17.65
C ASP A 186 -2.89 14.28 -17.20
N ASP A 187 -3.29 13.68 -16.06
CA ASP A 187 -4.59 13.99 -15.50
C ASP A 187 -4.69 15.44 -15.01
N ALA A 188 -5.86 16.04 -15.21
CA ALA A 188 -6.11 17.42 -14.84
C ALA A 188 -6.16 17.55 -13.31
N PRO A 189 -5.36 18.44 -12.70
CA PRO A 189 -5.28 18.55 -11.24
C PRO A 189 -6.45 19.38 -10.68
N MET A 190 -7.66 18.80 -10.65
CA MET A 190 -8.90 19.54 -10.35
C MET A 190 -9.38 19.41 -8.90
N ARG A 191 -9.40 18.19 -8.36
CA ARG A 191 -9.91 17.88 -7.02
C ARG A 191 -8.83 17.20 -6.20
N LEU A 192 -8.78 17.52 -4.92
CA LEU A 192 -7.88 16.89 -3.96
C LEU A 192 -8.50 15.56 -3.52
N GLY A 193 -7.81 14.45 -3.81
CA GLY A 193 -8.12 13.13 -3.28
C GLY A 193 -7.15 12.76 -2.17
N GLU A 194 -7.59 11.89 -1.27
CA GLU A 194 -6.79 11.34 -0.18
C GLU A 194 -6.89 9.82 -0.17
N ASN A 195 -5.77 9.13 0.10
CA ASN A 195 -5.75 7.67 0.14
C ASN A 195 -4.55 7.13 0.92
N TYR A 196 -4.50 5.81 1.09
CA TYR A 196 -3.41 5.06 1.67
C TYR A 196 -2.73 4.15 0.64
N ILE A 197 -1.43 3.99 0.79
CA ILE A 197 -0.63 2.99 0.07
C ILE A 197 0.37 2.39 1.05
N SER A 198 0.64 1.10 0.92
CA SER A 198 1.67 0.42 1.71
C SER A 198 2.71 -0.23 0.82
N PHE A 199 3.96 -0.14 1.27
CA PHE A 199 5.10 -0.76 0.60
C PHE A 199 5.73 -1.80 1.51
N LYS A 200 5.86 -3.03 1.00
CA LYS A 200 6.63 -4.10 1.65
C LYS A 200 8.09 -3.69 1.72
N LEU A 201 8.67 -3.80 2.90
CA LEU A 201 10.10 -3.63 3.15
C LEU A 201 10.75 -5.01 3.14
N GLY A 202 11.83 -5.17 2.39
CA GLY A 202 12.62 -6.40 2.44
C GLY A 202 13.66 -6.32 3.56
N ASP A 203 13.83 -7.38 4.33
CA ASP A 203 14.76 -7.44 5.48
C ASP A 203 16.18 -6.99 5.13
N THR A 204 16.65 -7.32 3.92
CA THR A 204 17.99 -6.96 3.43
C THR A 204 18.18 -5.46 3.21
N LEU A 205 17.11 -4.72 2.88
CA LEU A 205 17.18 -3.27 2.64
C LEU A 205 17.26 -2.48 3.94
N LEU A 206 16.85 -3.09 5.05
CA LEU A 206 16.74 -2.43 6.35
C LEU A 206 17.92 -2.71 7.27
N ALA A 207 18.77 -3.68 6.92
CA ALA A 207 19.92 -4.05 7.73
C ALA A 207 20.77 -2.81 8.06
N GLU A 208 21.02 -2.60 9.35
CA GLU A 208 21.87 -1.52 9.89
C GLU A 208 21.34 -0.08 9.67
N LYS A 209 20.08 0.10 9.24
CA LYS A 209 19.45 1.42 9.08
C LYS A 209 18.62 1.79 10.31
N LYS A 210 18.70 3.06 10.73
CA LYS A 210 17.88 3.63 11.82
C LYS A 210 16.43 3.87 11.42
N GLY A 211 16.16 3.91 10.13
CA GLY A 211 14.85 4.26 9.57
C GLY A 211 14.92 4.51 8.07
N VAL A 212 13.94 5.24 7.56
CA VAL A 212 13.86 5.66 6.16
C VAL A 212 13.95 7.19 6.02
N LYS A 213 14.51 7.65 4.91
CA LYS A 213 14.40 9.02 4.41
C LYS A 213 13.60 8.96 3.11
N VAL A 214 12.46 9.64 3.07
CA VAL A 214 11.56 9.65 1.91
C VAL A 214 11.58 11.01 1.24
N ARG A 215 12.08 11.08 0.00
CA ARG A 215 11.95 12.23 -0.90
C ARG A 215 10.52 12.30 -1.45
N ILE A 216 9.92 13.48 -1.43
CA ILE A 216 8.55 13.74 -1.89
C ILE A 216 8.52 15.03 -2.69
N HIS A 217 7.98 15.03 -3.91
CA HIS A 217 7.69 16.25 -4.66
C HIS A 217 6.28 16.75 -4.31
N THR A 218 6.18 17.72 -3.42
CA THR A 218 4.89 18.17 -2.86
C THR A 218 4.12 19.11 -3.77
N ILE A 219 2.81 19.20 -3.55
CA ILE A 219 1.90 20.07 -4.30
C ILE A 219 2.28 21.55 -4.13
N TYR A 220 2.64 21.95 -2.91
CA TYR A 220 2.80 23.35 -2.54
C TYR A 220 4.24 23.80 -2.28
N ASN A 221 5.12 22.91 -1.81
CA ASN A 221 6.43 23.28 -1.26
C ASN A 221 7.62 22.72 -2.06
N GLY A 222 7.38 22.20 -3.27
CA GLY A 222 8.43 21.55 -4.05
C GLY A 222 8.93 20.26 -3.39
N VAL A 223 10.20 19.92 -3.59
CA VAL A 223 10.79 18.69 -3.06
C VAL A 223 11.13 18.84 -1.57
N ILE A 224 10.64 17.91 -0.76
CA ILE A 224 10.97 17.79 0.66
C ILE A 224 11.48 16.39 0.98
N TYR A 225 12.06 16.24 2.17
CA TYR A 225 12.49 14.95 2.72
C TYR A 225 11.87 14.73 4.11
N LYS A 226 11.21 13.59 4.30
CA LYS A 226 10.72 13.14 5.61
C LYS A 226 11.58 12.01 6.13
N TYR A 227 11.98 12.09 7.41
CA TYR A 227 12.75 11.06 8.10
C TYR A 227 11.84 10.36 9.10
N VAL A 228 11.86 9.03 9.09
CA VAL A 228 11.05 8.20 9.99
C VAL A 228 11.93 7.11 10.54
N ASN A 229 12.06 7.04 11.86
CA ASN A 229 12.84 6.01 12.54
C ASN A 229 12.01 4.73 12.68
N PHE A 230 12.68 3.58 12.69
CA PHE A 230 12.04 2.38 13.21
C PHE A 230 11.73 2.60 14.70
N TYR A 231 10.58 2.10 15.15
CA TYR A 231 10.31 2.03 16.58
C TYR A 231 11.41 1.18 17.22
N GLN A 232 12.14 1.77 18.16
CA GLN A 232 13.03 1.01 19.03
C GLN A 232 12.13 0.31 20.04
N GLU A 233 12.12 -1.01 20.03
CA GLU A 233 11.65 -1.78 21.17
C GLU A 233 12.65 -1.50 22.31
N GLU A 234 12.21 -0.76 23.34
CA GLU A 234 12.97 -0.56 24.59
C GLU A 234 13.12 -1.88 25.37
#